data_AF-A0A7K2N6B6-F1
#
_entry.id   AF-A0A7K2N6B6-F1
#
_cell.length_a   1.000
_cell.length_b   1.000
_cell.length_c   1.000
_cell.angle_alpha   90.00
_cell.angle_beta   90.00
_cell.angle_gamma   90.00
#
_symmetry.space_group_name_H-M   'P 1'
#
loop_
_entity.id
_entity.type
_entity.pdbx_description
1 polymer ?
#
loop_
_entity_poly.entity_id
_entity_poly.type
_entity_poly.pdbx_seq_one_letter_code
_entity_poly.pdbx_strand_id
1 'polypeptide(L)'
;MAARVQRALETPGLCPYADDPYAVSLHDISERFRSCATPVRVRRFAHAHHAWLNGVTWQIANRAGGRMPGLDDYLTMRLHSAGGEPTYAMLEIVNAAEVPAHEMDSPAVTALTEMAICVDALDNDRHSLAKGAARRQTDQNVFTVLTHHHRLTEQQALHEGIALRDRVLVRFLDLREKVMPRAGRELRRYLTDLGHGIRGNTEWALRVPRYLSPRDATTAPGDVTAPETPPFTETPLAEGPPTHHLPTIGWWWDDLA
;
A
#
# COMPACT_ATOMS: atom_id res chain seq x y z
N MET A 1 -3.26 17.53 -14.51
CA MET A 1 -2.07 16.67 -14.52
C MET A 1 -2.46 15.19 -14.37
N ALA A 2 -3.04 14.75 -13.24
CA ALA A 2 -3.43 13.34 -13.00
C ALA A 2 -4.26 12.70 -14.14
N ALA A 3 -5.31 13.37 -14.61
CA ALA A 3 -6.14 12.86 -15.71
C ALA A 3 -5.38 12.69 -17.04
N ARG A 4 -4.38 13.54 -17.33
CA ARG A 4 -3.53 13.40 -18.52
C ARG A 4 -2.63 12.17 -18.41
N VAL A 5 -2.00 11.99 -17.26
CA VAL A 5 -1.15 10.82 -16.96
C VAL A 5 -1.97 9.52 -17.06
N GLN A 6 -3.16 9.48 -16.45
CA GLN A 6 -4.07 8.34 -16.58
C GLN A 6 -4.45 8.08 -18.05
N ARG A 7 -4.77 9.14 -18.80
CA ARG A 7 -5.15 8.98 -20.21
C ARG A 7 -3.99 8.49 -21.09
N ALA A 8 -2.75 8.85 -20.76
CA ALA A 8 -1.55 8.30 -21.40
C ALA A 8 -1.40 6.80 -21.16
N LEU A 9 -1.70 6.32 -19.93
CA LEU A 9 -1.74 4.89 -19.62
C LEU A 9 -2.82 4.15 -20.43
N GLU A 10 -3.99 4.74 -20.64
CA GLU A 10 -5.12 4.07 -21.30
C GLU A 10 -5.06 4.06 -22.83
N THR A 11 -4.36 5.04 -23.42
CA THR A 11 -4.32 5.23 -24.88
C THR A 11 -3.23 4.36 -25.50
N PRO A 12 -3.54 3.42 -26.41
CA PRO A 12 -2.53 2.66 -27.15
C PRO A 12 -1.91 3.49 -28.28
N GLY A 13 -0.69 3.14 -28.68
CA GLY A 13 -0.04 3.69 -29.88
C GLY A 13 0.74 4.97 -29.62
N LEU A 14 0.32 6.09 -30.21
CA LEU A 14 1.04 7.36 -30.07
C LEU A 14 0.70 8.04 -28.73
N CYS A 15 1.72 8.42 -27.96
CA CYS A 15 1.53 9.10 -26.68
C CYS A 15 0.82 10.46 -26.88
N PRO A 16 -0.35 10.68 -26.24
CA PRO A 16 -1.15 11.90 -26.45
C PRO A 16 -0.58 13.15 -25.78
N TYR A 17 0.40 13.02 -24.87
CA TYR A 17 0.97 14.13 -24.08
C TYR A 17 2.49 14.08 -24.08
N ALA A 18 3.10 14.33 -25.24
CA ALA A 18 4.55 14.26 -25.44
C ALA A 18 5.34 15.34 -24.67
N ASP A 19 4.67 16.36 -24.14
CA ASP A 19 5.24 17.45 -23.34
C ASP A 19 5.32 17.16 -21.84
N ASP A 20 4.65 16.10 -21.36
CA ASP A 20 4.66 15.69 -19.94
C ASP A 20 5.56 14.46 -19.75
N PRO A 21 6.73 14.59 -19.08
CA PRO A 21 7.68 13.48 -18.94
C PRO A 21 7.12 12.30 -18.15
N TYR A 22 6.17 12.53 -17.22
CA TYR A 22 5.52 11.45 -16.49
C TYR A 22 4.51 10.71 -17.37
N ALA A 23 3.76 11.44 -18.20
CA ALA A 23 2.84 10.84 -19.17
C ALA A 23 3.59 10.00 -20.21
N VAL A 24 4.72 10.51 -20.74
CA VAL A 24 5.58 9.78 -21.69
C VAL A 24 6.13 8.50 -21.08
N SER A 25 6.65 8.58 -19.85
CA SER A 25 7.23 7.41 -19.16
C SER A 25 6.18 6.34 -18.84
N LEU A 26 5.01 6.76 -18.33
CA LEU A 26 3.92 5.83 -18.04
C LEU A 26 3.34 5.21 -19.32
N HIS A 27 3.27 5.98 -20.42
CA HIS A 27 2.87 5.46 -21.72
C HIS A 27 3.82 4.36 -22.20
N ASP A 28 5.16 4.56 -22.11
CA ASP A 28 6.13 3.52 -22.45
C ASP A 28 5.94 2.24 -21.63
N ILE A 29 5.75 2.37 -20.31
CA ILE A 29 5.44 1.23 -19.43
C ILE A 29 4.14 0.54 -19.90
N SER A 30 3.12 1.31 -20.26
CA SER A 30 1.84 0.75 -20.73
C SER A 30 1.96 -0.02 -22.04
N GLU A 31 2.78 0.44 -22.98
CA GLU A 31 3.04 -0.27 -24.23
C GLU A 31 3.80 -1.58 -23.97
N ARG A 32 4.74 -1.59 -23.01
CA ARG A 32 5.41 -2.82 -22.57
C ARG A 32 4.43 -3.79 -21.93
N PHE A 33 3.49 -3.31 -21.12
CA PHE A 33 2.45 -4.18 -20.56
C PHE A 33 1.52 -4.74 -21.64
N ARG A 34 1.12 -3.93 -22.63
CA ARG A 34 0.31 -4.40 -23.77
C ARG A 34 1.04 -5.43 -24.62
N SER A 35 2.36 -5.38 -24.71
CA SER A 35 3.14 -6.34 -25.50
C SER A 35 3.32 -7.70 -24.82
N CYS A 36 3.17 -7.77 -23.48
CA CYS A 36 3.40 -9.01 -22.72
C CYS A 36 2.21 -9.52 -21.90
N ALA A 37 1.13 -8.74 -21.76
CA ALA A 37 -0.03 -9.10 -20.94
C ALA A 37 -1.35 -9.05 -21.72
N THR A 38 -2.35 -9.79 -21.21
CA THR A 38 -3.70 -9.75 -21.77
C THR A 38 -4.33 -8.37 -21.55
N PRO A 39 -5.31 -7.96 -22.39
CA PRO A 39 -6.07 -6.74 -22.16
C PRO A 39 -6.77 -6.69 -20.78
N VAL A 40 -7.11 -7.84 -20.19
CA VAL A 40 -7.71 -7.92 -18.84
C VAL A 40 -6.72 -7.43 -17.78
N ARG A 41 -5.49 -7.95 -17.79
CA ARG A 41 -4.45 -7.56 -16.81
C ARG A 41 -4.04 -6.10 -16.97
N VAL A 42 -3.89 -5.62 -18.21
CA VAL A 42 -3.59 -4.19 -18.47
C VAL A 42 -4.72 -3.30 -17.96
N ARG A 43 -6.00 -3.70 -18.14
CA ARG A 43 -7.15 -2.95 -17.59
C ARG A 43 -7.19 -2.96 -16.07
N ARG A 44 -6.88 -4.09 -15.41
CA ARG A 44 -6.78 -4.17 -13.95
C ARG A 44 -5.70 -3.22 -13.42
N PHE A 45 -4.53 -3.19 -14.04
CA PHE A 45 -3.49 -2.22 -13.71
C PHE A 45 -3.96 -0.76 -13.92
N ALA A 46 -4.60 -0.46 -15.06
CA ALA A 46 -5.09 0.89 -15.33
C ALA A 46 -6.16 1.35 -14.33
N HIS A 47 -7.06 0.45 -13.92
CA HIS A 47 -8.05 0.71 -12.88
C HIS A 47 -7.40 0.97 -11.52
N ALA A 48 -6.46 0.11 -11.12
CA ALA A 48 -5.70 0.26 -9.89
C ALA A 48 -4.87 1.57 -9.86
N HIS A 49 -4.28 1.96 -10.99
CA HIS A 49 -3.57 3.22 -11.13
C HIS A 49 -4.50 4.44 -10.98
N HIS A 50 -5.72 4.36 -11.54
CA HIS A 50 -6.72 5.41 -11.37
C HIS A 50 -7.17 5.54 -9.90
N ALA A 51 -7.40 4.42 -9.22
CA ALA A 51 -7.74 4.40 -7.80
C ALA A 51 -6.62 5.04 -6.94
N TRP A 52 -5.35 4.73 -7.23
CA TRP A 52 -4.20 5.40 -6.61
C TRP A 52 -4.22 6.93 -6.78
N LEU A 53 -4.44 7.42 -8.01
CA LEU A 53 -4.52 8.86 -8.28
C LEU A 53 -5.68 9.54 -7.55
N ASN A 54 -6.81 8.85 -7.36
CA ASN A 54 -7.94 9.36 -6.58
C ASN A 54 -7.57 9.48 -5.09
N GLY A 55 -6.93 8.46 -4.51
CA GLY A 55 -6.42 8.52 -3.14
C GLY A 55 -5.42 9.66 -2.94
N VAL A 56 -4.48 9.84 -3.86
CA VAL A 56 -3.51 10.96 -3.83
C VAL A 56 -4.23 12.30 -3.94
N THR A 57 -5.25 12.41 -4.78
CA THR A 57 -6.05 13.64 -4.92
C THR A 57 -6.76 13.98 -3.61
N TRP A 58 -7.36 13.00 -2.93
CA TRP A 58 -7.96 13.17 -1.61
C TRP A 58 -6.91 13.63 -0.57
N GLN A 59 -5.75 12.98 -0.52
CA GLN A 59 -4.67 13.36 0.38
C GLN A 59 -4.20 14.81 0.15
N ILE A 60 -4.04 15.21 -1.12
CA ILE A 60 -3.67 16.59 -1.51
C ILE A 60 -4.75 17.57 -1.07
N ALA A 61 -6.04 17.26 -1.27
CA ALA A 61 -7.14 18.12 -0.87
C ALA A 61 -7.18 18.33 0.65
N ASN A 62 -6.89 17.29 1.44
CA ASN A 62 -6.74 17.41 2.90
C ASN A 62 -5.57 18.31 3.27
N ARG A 63 -4.39 18.14 2.63
CA ARG A 63 -3.22 19.00 2.86
C ARG A 63 -3.50 20.47 2.52
N ALA A 64 -4.08 20.73 1.35
CA ALA A 64 -4.41 22.07 0.90
C ALA A 64 -5.43 22.77 1.81
N GLY A 65 -6.35 21.99 2.39
CA GLY A 65 -7.34 22.50 3.35
C GLY A 65 -6.87 22.51 4.81
N GLY A 66 -5.64 22.11 5.12
CA GLY A 66 -5.15 21.98 6.50
C GLY A 66 -5.95 20.99 7.35
N ARG A 67 -6.57 19.97 6.73
CA ARG A 67 -7.43 18.99 7.42
C ARG A 67 -6.68 17.71 7.73
N MET A 68 -6.74 17.26 8.98
CA MET A 68 -6.33 15.92 9.38
C MET A 68 -7.54 14.97 9.28
N PRO A 69 -7.51 13.93 8.43
CA PRO A 69 -8.59 12.95 8.36
C PRO A 69 -8.74 12.19 9.67
N GLY A 70 -9.96 11.71 9.96
CA GLY A 70 -10.19 10.72 11.03
C GLY A 70 -9.55 9.38 10.68
N LEU A 71 -9.44 8.45 11.62
CA LEU A 71 -8.74 7.18 11.40
C LEU A 71 -9.36 6.32 10.28
N ASP A 72 -10.69 6.22 10.21
CA ASP A 72 -11.41 5.45 9.19
C ASP A 72 -11.23 6.04 7.78
N ASP A 73 -11.44 7.36 7.64
CA ASP A 73 -11.15 8.10 6.41
C ASP A 73 -9.68 8.00 6.01
N TYR A 74 -8.78 8.06 6.99
CA TYR A 74 -7.35 7.95 6.76
C TYR A 74 -7.00 6.59 6.16
N LEU A 75 -7.47 5.48 6.75
CA LEU A 75 -7.19 4.15 6.24
C LEU A 75 -7.77 3.96 4.82
N THR A 76 -8.99 4.42 4.59
CA THR A 76 -9.64 4.39 3.27
C THR A 76 -8.83 5.17 2.23
N MET A 77 -8.45 6.41 2.55
CA MET A 77 -7.60 7.23 1.70
C MET A 77 -6.20 6.61 1.53
N ARG A 78 -5.66 5.98 2.57
CA ARG A 78 -4.29 5.46 2.60
C ARG A 78 -4.14 4.17 1.78
N LEU A 79 -5.16 3.31 1.77
CA LEU A 79 -5.27 2.15 0.87
C LEU A 79 -4.98 2.56 -0.59
N HIS A 80 -5.60 3.66 -1.02
CA HIS A 80 -5.41 4.15 -2.39
C HIS A 80 -4.15 4.99 -2.54
N SER A 81 -3.86 5.94 -1.64
CA SER A 81 -2.78 6.93 -1.83
C SER A 81 -1.35 6.37 -1.64
N ALA A 82 -1.19 5.18 -1.05
CA ALA A 82 0.12 4.55 -0.88
C ALA A 82 0.69 3.91 -2.16
N GLY A 83 -0.14 3.72 -3.20
CA GLY A 83 0.27 3.10 -4.48
C GLY A 83 0.33 1.57 -4.44
N GLY A 84 -0.28 0.94 -3.42
CA GLY A 84 -0.30 -0.51 -3.28
C GLY A 84 -1.15 -1.19 -4.36
N GLU A 85 -2.32 -0.65 -4.70
CA GLU A 85 -3.19 -1.23 -5.74
C GLU A 85 -2.47 -1.43 -7.09
N PRO A 86 -1.85 -0.41 -7.72
CA PRO A 86 -1.14 -0.63 -8.99
C PRO A 86 0.07 -1.54 -8.80
N THR A 87 0.71 -1.54 -7.62
CA THR A 87 1.83 -2.44 -7.31
C THR A 87 1.40 -3.90 -7.34
N TYR A 88 0.31 -4.25 -6.66
CA TYR A 88 -0.19 -5.62 -6.60
C TYR A 88 -0.91 -6.05 -7.89
N ALA A 89 -1.52 -5.11 -8.64
CA ALA A 89 -2.08 -5.40 -9.95
C ALA A 89 -1.01 -5.83 -10.98
N MET A 90 0.25 -5.42 -10.80
CA MET A 90 1.36 -5.88 -11.65
C MET A 90 1.71 -7.36 -11.44
N LEU A 91 1.27 -8.01 -10.35
CA LEU A 91 1.61 -9.42 -10.10
C LEU A 91 1.11 -10.36 -11.21
N GLU A 92 -0.09 -10.15 -11.76
CA GLU A 92 -0.59 -10.96 -12.88
C GLU A 92 0.22 -10.74 -14.18
N ILE A 93 0.75 -9.53 -14.36
CA ILE A 93 1.62 -9.18 -15.49
C ILE A 93 2.97 -9.88 -15.33
N VAL A 94 3.61 -9.75 -14.16
CA VAL A 94 4.93 -10.33 -13.87
C VAL A 94 4.90 -11.86 -13.87
N ASN A 95 3.84 -12.46 -13.32
CA ASN A 95 3.69 -13.92 -13.31
C ASN A 95 3.27 -14.50 -14.68
N ALA A 96 2.96 -13.64 -15.66
CA ALA A 96 2.34 -14.03 -16.92
C ALA A 96 1.07 -14.89 -16.75
N ALA A 97 0.41 -14.80 -15.60
CA ALA A 97 -0.73 -15.62 -15.20
C ALA A 97 -1.95 -14.74 -14.88
N GLU A 98 -3.12 -15.09 -15.44
CA GLU A 98 -4.38 -14.42 -15.16
C GLU A 98 -5.17 -15.24 -14.15
N VAL A 99 -5.49 -14.63 -13.02
CA VAL A 99 -6.43 -15.17 -12.05
C VAL A 99 -7.85 -14.99 -12.63
N PRO A 100 -8.64 -16.07 -12.72
CA PRO A 100 -10.03 -16.01 -13.16
C PRO A 100 -10.82 -14.95 -12.40
N ALA A 101 -11.67 -14.20 -13.11
CA ALA A 101 -12.43 -13.09 -12.52
C ALA A 101 -13.26 -13.51 -11.29
N HIS A 102 -13.92 -14.68 -11.35
CA HIS A 102 -14.71 -15.19 -10.23
C HIS A 102 -13.89 -15.46 -8.95
N GLU A 103 -12.58 -15.70 -9.08
CA GLU A 103 -11.66 -15.85 -7.95
C GLU A 103 -11.11 -14.49 -7.50
N MET A 104 -10.58 -13.70 -8.45
CA MET A 104 -9.97 -12.39 -8.18
C MET A 104 -10.96 -11.41 -7.54
N ASP A 105 -12.20 -11.41 -8.02
CA ASP A 105 -13.25 -10.48 -7.58
C ASP A 105 -14.08 -11.04 -6.41
N SER A 106 -13.63 -12.16 -5.81
CA SER A 106 -14.29 -12.72 -4.62
C SER A 106 -14.01 -11.86 -3.38
N PRO A 107 -14.97 -11.73 -2.43
CA PRO A 107 -14.78 -10.92 -1.24
C PRO A 107 -13.53 -11.28 -0.43
N ALA A 108 -13.18 -12.57 -0.35
CA ALA A 108 -12.01 -13.05 0.36
C ALA A 108 -10.70 -12.56 -0.28
N VAL A 109 -10.61 -12.59 -1.62
CA VAL A 109 -9.41 -12.13 -2.33
C VAL A 109 -9.32 -10.61 -2.32
N THR A 110 -10.45 -9.90 -2.45
CA THR A 110 -10.50 -8.44 -2.24
C THR A 110 -9.96 -8.07 -0.85
N ALA A 111 -10.43 -8.72 0.21
CA ALA A 111 -9.95 -8.47 1.57
C ALA A 111 -8.45 -8.79 1.71
N LEU A 112 -7.97 -9.89 1.14
CA LEU A 112 -6.54 -10.25 1.18
C LEU A 112 -5.66 -9.21 0.50
N THR A 113 -6.08 -8.71 -0.66
CA THR A 113 -5.34 -7.67 -1.39
C THR A 113 -5.37 -6.34 -0.63
N GLU A 114 -6.52 -5.91 -0.11
CA GLU A 114 -6.63 -4.69 0.68
C GLU A 114 -5.82 -4.76 1.98
N MET A 115 -5.84 -5.90 2.68
CA MET A 115 -5.04 -6.10 3.89
C MET A 115 -3.54 -6.03 3.59
N ALA A 116 -3.07 -6.63 2.49
CA ALA A 116 -1.66 -6.54 2.08
C ALA A 116 -1.25 -5.08 1.82
N ILE A 117 -2.08 -4.34 1.09
CA ILE A 117 -1.87 -2.90 0.84
C ILE A 117 -1.86 -2.10 2.15
N CYS A 118 -2.78 -2.40 3.06
CA CYS A 118 -2.90 -1.73 4.35
C CYS A 118 -1.65 -1.93 5.19
N VAL A 119 -1.18 -3.17 5.33
CA VAL A 119 0.06 -3.50 6.06
C VAL A 119 1.24 -2.72 5.47
N ASP A 120 1.41 -2.74 4.14
CA ASP A 120 2.50 -2.03 3.49
C ASP A 120 2.45 -0.52 3.69
N ALA A 121 1.24 0.05 3.65
CA ALA A 121 1.07 1.48 3.82
C ALA A 121 1.37 1.92 5.27
N LEU A 122 0.96 1.12 6.27
CA LEU A 122 1.25 1.37 7.69
C LEU A 122 2.74 1.16 8.01
N ASP A 123 3.39 0.17 7.40
CA ASP A 123 4.85 0.00 7.49
C ASP A 123 5.56 1.23 6.90
N ASN A 124 5.11 1.72 5.73
CA ASN A 124 5.66 2.93 5.12
C ASN A 124 5.50 4.19 5.97
N ASP A 125 4.38 4.33 6.69
CA ASP A 125 4.19 5.41 7.66
C ASP A 125 5.25 5.34 8.76
N ARG A 126 5.49 4.14 9.30
CA ARG A 126 6.50 3.91 10.35
C ARG A 126 7.90 4.27 9.86
N HIS A 127 8.29 3.80 8.67
CA HIS A 127 9.60 4.11 8.08
C HIS A 127 9.77 5.61 7.81
N SER A 128 8.69 6.30 7.45
CA SER A 128 8.72 7.74 7.16
C SER A 128 8.84 8.61 8.42
N LEU A 129 8.52 8.09 9.62
CA LEU A 129 8.73 8.82 10.89
C LEU A 129 10.19 9.20 11.16
N ALA A 130 11.16 8.52 10.55
CA ALA A 130 12.58 8.78 10.73
C ALA A 130 13.02 10.14 10.13
N LYS A 131 12.30 10.66 9.13
CA LYS A 131 12.71 11.82 8.28
C LYS A 131 12.59 13.21 8.94
N GLY A 132 12.66 13.30 10.26
CA GLY A 132 12.83 14.56 11.01
C GLY A 132 11.54 15.18 11.59
N ALA A 133 11.70 15.95 12.67
CA ALA A 133 10.61 16.50 13.48
C ALA A 133 9.90 17.74 12.91
N ALA A 134 10.53 18.47 12.00
CA ALA A 134 10.00 19.74 11.47
C ALA A 134 8.76 19.59 10.55
N ARG A 135 8.45 18.38 10.05
CA ARG A 135 7.28 18.10 9.18
C ARG A 135 6.11 17.42 9.90
N ARG A 136 6.25 17.10 11.20
CA ARG A 136 5.35 16.18 11.93
C ARG A 136 3.91 16.68 12.12
N GLN A 137 3.64 17.99 12.05
CA GLN A 137 2.29 18.50 12.38
C GLN A 137 1.31 18.53 11.20
N THR A 138 1.78 18.50 9.95
CA THR A 138 0.90 18.59 8.76
C THR A 138 0.91 17.34 7.88
N ASP A 139 1.82 16.40 8.12
CA ASP A 139 1.87 15.13 7.40
C ASP A 139 0.76 14.19 7.87
N GLN A 140 -0.02 13.67 6.92
CA GLN A 140 -1.06 12.68 7.16
C GLN A 140 -0.43 11.28 7.19
N ASN A 141 -0.25 10.72 8.39
CA ASN A 141 0.14 9.34 8.63
C ASN A 141 -0.66 8.78 9.82
N VAL A 142 -0.67 7.46 10.02
CA VAL A 142 -1.49 6.82 11.08
C VAL A 142 -1.19 7.42 12.47
N PHE A 143 0.07 7.74 12.76
CA PHE A 143 0.50 8.23 14.07
C PHE A 143 0.05 9.68 14.32
N THR A 144 0.10 10.55 13.30
CA THR A 144 -0.39 11.93 13.42
C THR A 144 -1.91 11.98 13.49
N VAL A 145 -2.60 11.09 12.78
CA VAL A 145 -4.06 10.92 12.86
C VAL A 145 -4.48 10.49 14.26
N LEU A 146 -3.83 9.46 14.81
CA LEU A 146 -4.07 8.98 16.17
C LEU A 146 -3.79 10.06 17.22
N THR A 147 -2.65 10.75 17.11
CA THR A 147 -2.30 11.86 18.00
C THR A 147 -3.35 12.97 17.96
N HIS A 148 -3.78 13.37 16.76
CA HIS A 148 -4.70 14.48 16.56
C HIS A 148 -6.13 14.17 17.06
N HIS A 149 -6.71 13.05 16.62
CA HIS A 149 -8.12 12.75 16.88
C HIS A 149 -8.38 12.00 18.18
N HIS A 150 -7.40 11.22 18.66
CA HIS A 150 -7.54 10.44 19.89
C HIS A 150 -6.75 11.02 21.07
N ARG A 151 -6.08 12.17 20.88
CA ARG A 151 -5.29 12.88 21.91
C ARG A 151 -4.25 11.99 22.61
N LEU A 152 -3.73 11.01 21.87
CA LEU A 152 -2.69 10.11 22.35
C LEU A 152 -1.35 10.83 22.38
N THR A 153 -0.48 10.45 23.32
CA THR A 153 0.94 10.82 23.24
C THR A 153 1.60 10.16 22.03
N GLU A 154 2.75 10.65 21.58
CA GLU A 154 3.48 10.05 20.44
C GLU A 154 3.78 8.56 20.67
N GLN A 155 4.12 8.17 21.91
CA GLN A 155 4.39 6.78 22.27
C GLN A 155 3.13 5.91 22.20
N GLN A 156 1.99 6.43 22.69
CA GLN A 156 0.70 5.74 22.60
C GLN A 156 0.25 5.60 21.14
N ALA A 157 0.37 6.67 20.34
CA ALA A 157 0.05 6.63 18.92
C ALA A 157 0.93 5.62 18.17
N LEU A 158 2.22 5.55 18.48
CA LEU A 158 3.14 4.54 17.92
C LEU A 158 2.69 3.12 18.27
N HIS A 159 2.36 2.88 19.54
CA HIS A 159 1.87 1.58 20.00
C HIS A 159 0.57 1.18 19.28
N GLU A 160 -0.42 2.07 19.25
CA GLU A 160 -1.71 1.81 18.60
C GLU A 160 -1.59 1.61 17.08
N GLY A 161 -0.74 2.40 16.40
CA GLY A 161 -0.49 2.24 14.98
C GLY A 161 0.17 0.90 14.63
N ILE A 162 1.12 0.44 15.45
CA ILE A 162 1.75 -0.88 15.28
C ILE A 162 0.73 -1.99 15.60
N ALA A 163 -0.04 -1.84 16.67
CA ALA A 163 -1.08 -2.81 17.05
C ALA A 163 -2.14 -2.98 15.96
N LEU A 164 -2.58 -1.89 15.32
CA LEU A 164 -3.50 -1.94 14.19
C LEU A 164 -2.89 -2.70 13.00
N ARG A 165 -1.64 -2.37 12.63
CA ARG A 165 -0.92 -3.06 11.56
C ARG A 165 -0.79 -4.56 11.83
N ASP A 166 -0.45 -4.96 13.05
CA ASP A 166 -0.29 -6.36 13.41
C ASP A 166 -1.62 -7.13 13.40
N ARG A 167 -2.71 -6.52 13.87
CA ARG A 167 -4.06 -7.10 13.75
C ARG A 167 -4.41 -7.41 12.28
N VAL A 168 -4.12 -6.47 11.38
CA VAL A 168 -4.36 -6.66 9.93
C VAL A 168 -3.48 -7.76 9.37
N LEU A 169 -2.18 -7.81 9.70
CA LEU A 169 -1.29 -8.86 9.23
C LEU A 169 -1.73 -10.24 9.72
N VAL A 170 -2.06 -10.38 11.00
CA VAL A 170 -2.54 -11.64 11.58
C VAL A 170 -3.82 -12.08 10.87
N ARG A 171 -4.76 -11.17 10.64
CA ARG A 171 -5.98 -11.48 9.89
C ARG A 171 -5.71 -11.87 8.43
N PHE A 172 -4.75 -11.23 7.77
CA PHE A 172 -4.30 -11.60 6.42
C PHE A 172 -3.77 -13.03 6.40
N LEU A 173 -2.90 -13.40 7.36
CA LEU A 173 -2.33 -14.75 7.45
C LEU A 173 -3.44 -15.79 7.66
N ASP A 174 -4.35 -15.54 8.61
CA ASP A 174 -5.46 -16.45 8.90
C ASP A 174 -6.40 -16.65 7.71
N LEU A 175 -6.82 -15.57 7.04
CA LEU A 175 -7.72 -15.66 5.90
C LEU A 175 -7.02 -16.34 4.71
N ARG A 176 -5.74 -16.05 4.49
CA ARG A 176 -4.95 -16.65 3.41
C ARG A 176 -4.88 -18.17 3.57
N GLU A 177 -4.64 -18.67 4.78
CA GLU A 177 -4.60 -20.11 5.06
C GLU A 177 -5.96 -20.79 4.84
N LYS A 178 -7.08 -20.08 5.06
CA LYS A 178 -8.43 -20.62 4.78
C LYS A 178 -8.80 -20.61 3.30
N VAL A 179 -8.30 -19.65 2.53
CA VAL A 179 -8.59 -19.51 1.09
C VAL A 179 -7.67 -20.42 0.25
N MET A 180 -6.42 -20.58 0.67
CA MET A 180 -5.38 -21.32 -0.08
C MET A 180 -5.82 -22.73 -0.51
N PRO A 181 -6.49 -23.58 0.31
CA PRO A 181 -6.89 -24.92 -0.09
C PRO A 181 -7.88 -24.97 -1.25
N ARG A 182 -8.72 -23.94 -1.43
CA ARG A 182 -9.77 -23.90 -2.47
C ARG A 182 -9.35 -23.09 -3.71
N ALA A 183 -8.26 -22.33 -3.61
CA ALA A 183 -7.74 -21.52 -4.70
C ALA A 183 -7.23 -22.37 -5.89
N GLY A 184 -7.53 -21.91 -7.10
CA GLY A 184 -6.89 -22.36 -8.34
C GLY A 184 -5.40 -22.02 -8.36
N ARG A 185 -4.66 -22.60 -9.31
CA ARG A 185 -3.18 -22.48 -9.37
C ARG A 185 -2.73 -21.02 -9.45
N GLU A 186 -3.38 -20.24 -10.29
CA GLU A 186 -3.08 -18.84 -10.55
C GLU A 186 -3.37 -17.99 -9.30
N LEU A 187 -4.50 -18.21 -8.63
CA LEU A 187 -4.82 -17.54 -7.37
C LEU A 187 -3.82 -17.91 -6.27
N ARG A 188 -3.43 -19.19 -6.11
CA ARG A 188 -2.42 -19.58 -5.11
C ARG A 188 -1.10 -18.83 -5.29
N ARG A 189 -0.68 -18.64 -6.55
CA ARG A 189 0.52 -17.87 -6.86
C ARG A 189 0.33 -16.40 -6.46
N TYR A 190 -0.78 -15.79 -6.85
CA TYR A 190 -1.12 -14.42 -6.47
C TYR A 190 -1.11 -14.21 -4.94
N LEU A 191 -1.78 -15.08 -4.19
CA LEU A 191 -1.82 -15.03 -2.71
C LEU A 191 -0.45 -15.26 -2.06
N THR A 192 0.43 -16.03 -2.70
CA THR A 192 1.82 -16.17 -2.23
C THR A 192 2.61 -14.90 -2.47
N ASP A 193 2.43 -14.28 -3.64
CA ASP A 193 3.13 -13.06 -3.99
C ASP A 193 2.62 -11.83 -3.22
N LEU A 194 1.37 -11.80 -2.75
CA LEU A 194 0.91 -10.83 -1.74
C LEU A 194 1.79 -10.90 -0.47
N GLY A 195 2.06 -12.10 0.03
CA GLY A 195 2.94 -12.32 1.17
C GLY A 195 4.39 -11.91 0.90
N HIS A 196 4.90 -12.19 -0.31
CA HIS A 196 6.21 -11.69 -0.74
C HIS A 196 6.26 -10.17 -0.83
N GLY A 197 5.17 -9.52 -1.29
CA GLY A 197 5.05 -8.07 -1.35
C GLY A 197 5.17 -7.44 0.03
N ILE A 198 4.38 -7.92 0.99
CA ILE A 198 4.42 -7.47 2.39
C ILE A 198 5.84 -7.56 2.93
N ARG A 199 6.44 -8.76 2.89
CA ARG A 199 7.79 -8.99 3.41
C ARG A 199 8.84 -8.16 2.68
N GLY A 200 8.74 -8.09 1.35
CA GLY A 200 9.65 -7.36 0.49
C GLY A 200 9.63 -5.86 0.77
N ASN A 201 8.46 -5.26 0.97
CA ASN A 201 8.31 -3.86 1.31
C ASN A 201 8.95 -3.54 2.68
N THR A 202 8.65 -4.33 3.73
CA THR A 202 9.25 -4.11 5.05
C THR A 202 10.78 -4.27 5.01
N GLU A 203 11.29 -5.32 4.35
CA GLU A 203 12.73 -5.58 4.29
C GLU A 203 13.48 -4.55 3.42
N TRP A 204 12.93 -4.17 2.27
CA TRP A 204 13.49 -3.10 1.43
C TRP A 204 13.57 -1.79 2.21
N ALA A 205 12.54 -1.45 2.98
CA ALA A 205 12.50 -0.21 3.73
C ALA A 205 13.55 -0.14 4.85
N LEU A 206 13.97 -1.28 5.40
CA LEU A 206 15.05 -1.37 6.39
C LEU A 206 16.45 -1.31 5.77
N ARG A 207 16.56 -1.41 4.43
CA ARG A 207 17.83 -1.44 3.70
C ARG A 207 18.07 -0.23 2.80
N VAL A 208 17.00 0.43 2.34
CA VAL A 208 17.11 1.50 1.35
C VAL A 208 17.64 2.80 2.00
N PRO A 209 18.67 3.47 1.42
CA PRO A 209 19.21 4.73 1.95
C PRO A 209 18.16 5.81 2.21
N ARG A 210 17.05 5.78 1.45
CA ARG A 210 15.87 6.64 1.61
C ARG A 210 15.34 6.69 3.06
N TYR A 211 15.44 5.62 3.83
CA TYR A 211 14.94 5.54 5.21
C TYR A 211 16.05 5.40 6.27
N LEU A 212 17.30 5.26 5.84
CA LEU A 212 18.45 5.15 6.75
C LEU A 212 18.98 6.51 7.25
N SER A 213 18.57 7.63 6.63
CA SER A 213 19.02 8.96 7.02
C SER A 213 18.63 9.31 8.47
N PRO A 214 19.61 9.64 9.35
CA PRO A 214 19.34 10.03 10.73
C PRO A 214 18.51 11.32 10.83
N ARG A 215 17.94 11.53 12.02
CA ARG A 215 17.16 12.72 12.41
C ARG A 215 17.96 14.03 12.39
N ASP A 216 19.28 13.97 12.26
CA ASP A 216 20.19 15.11 12.33
C ASP A 216 20.87 15.37 10.97
N ALA A 217 20.76 16.62 10.49
CA ALA A 217 21.20 17.10 9.19
C ALA A 217 22.74 17.11 8.96
N THR A 218 23.51 16.37 9.76
CA THR A 218 24.98 16.39 9.79
C THR A 218 25.64 15.17 9.15
N THR A 219 24.89 14.13 8.81
CA THR A 219 25.40 12.93 8.14
C THR A 219 25.05 12.94 6.67
N ALA A 220 26.03 12.68 5.80
CA ALA A 220 25.81 12.66 4.38
C ALA A 220 24.97 11.41 4.00
N PRO A 221 24.18 11.46 2.91
CA PRO A 221 23.53 10.26 2.38
C PRO A 221 24.61 9.20 2.05
N GLY A 222 24.68 8.14 2.87
CA GLY A 222 25.69 7.07 2.73
C GLY A 222 26.40 6.66 4.02
N ASP A 223 26.32 7.46 5.09
CA ASP A 223 27.03 7.18 6.35
C ASP A 223 26.32 6.16 7.27
N VAL A 224 25.11 5.73 6.92
CA VAL A 224 24.36 4.71 7.67
C VAL A 224 24.29 3.43 6.84
N THR A 225 24.97 2.39 7.31
CA THR A 225 24.89 1.05 6.74
C THR A 225 23.63 0.35 7.24
N ALA A 226 22.90 -0.26 6.30
CA ALA A 226 21.78 -1.12 6.66
C ALA A 226 22.27 -2.32 7.50
N PRO A 227 21.47 -2.83 8.46
CA PRO A 227 21.80 -4.08 9.12
C PRO A 227 21.85 -5.22 8.09
N GLU A 228 22.84 -6.12 8.22
CA GLU A 228 22.96 -7.30 7.34
C GLU A 228 21.69 -8.15 7.39
N THR A 229 21.17 -8.37 8.62
CA THR A 229 19.88 -9.01 8.87
C THR A 229 18.98 -8.04 9.65
N PRO A 230 17.92 -7.50 9.02
CA PRO A 230 16.97 -6.66 9.72
C PRO A 230 16.25 -7.47 10.81
N PRO A 231 16.12 -6.95 12.04
CA PRO A 231 15.45 -7.68 13.11
C PRO A 231 13.93 -7.70 12.89
N PHE A 232 13.34 -8.89 12.90
CA PHE A 232 11.90 -9.11 12.93
C PHE A 232 11.52 -9.86 14.21
N THR A 233 10.32 -9.59 14.71
CA THR A 233 9.73 -10.33 15.82
C THR A 233 8.90 -11.50 15.28
N GLU A 234 8.89 -12.62 16.00
CA GLU A 234 8.02 -13.78 15.72
C GLU A 234 6.64 -13.65 16.40
N THR A 235 6.44 -12.62 17.22
CA THR A 235 5.18 -12.38 17.95
C THR A 235 4.59 -11.01 17.60
N PRO A 236 3.29 -10.93 17.30
CA PRO A 236 2.61 -9.66 17.05
C PRO A 236 2.39 -8.90 18.36
N LEU A 237 2.29 -7.57 18.27
CA LEU A 237 1.90 -6.74 19.41
C LEU A 237 0.42 -6.94 19.78
N ALA A 238 -0.43 -7.21 18.79
CA ALA A 238 -1.87 -7.37 18.97
C ALA A 238 -2.49 -8.26 17.89
N GLU A 239 -3.57 -8.95 18.27
CA GLU A 239 -4.36 -9.85 17.43
C GLU A 239 -5.86 -9.57 17.58
N GLY A 240 -6.67 -10.10 16.66
CA GLY A 240 -8.13 -9.91 16.64
C GLY A 240 -8.57 -8.61 15.95
N PRO A 241 -9.88 -8.27 15.99
CA PRO A 241 -10.42 -7.12 15.29
C PRO A 241 -9.87 -5.78 15.84
N PRO A 242 -9.92 -4.68 15.08
CA PRO A 242 -9.52 -3.36 15.56
C PRO A 242 -10.34 -2.92 16.77
N THR A 243 -9.69 -2.21 17.70
CA THR A 243 -10.33 -1.61 18.89
C THR A 243 -11.10 -0.33 18.54
N HIS A 244 -10.64 0.39 17.52
CA HIS A 244 -11.31 1.56 16.97
C HIS A 244 -12.50 1.13 16.10
N HIS A 245 -13.56 1.95 16.08
CA HIS A 245 -14.68 1.77 15.16
C HIS A 245 -14.26 2.15 13.74
N LEU A 246 -13.95 1.15 12.91
CA LEU A 246 -13.43 1.28 11.55
C LEU A 246 -14.35 0.57 10.54
N PRO A 247 -15.54 1.11 10.26
CA PRO A 247 -16.56 0.44 9.46
C PRO A 247 -16.11 0.15 8.01
N THR A 248 -15.18 0.91 7.43
CA THR A 248 -14.75 0.67 6.04
C THR A 248 -13.86 -0.57 5.89
N ILE A 249 -13.23 -1.03 6.97
CA ILE A 249 -12.37 -2.24 6.96
C ILE A 249 -12.87 -3.33 7.92
N GLY A 250 -13.90 -3.06 8.73
CA GLY A 250 -14.42 -4.01 9.72
C GLY A 250 -14.86 -5.34 9.11
N TRP A 251 -15.37 -5.29 7.87
CA TRP A 251 -15.81 -6.45 7.10
C TRP A 251 -14.68 -7.45 6.79
N TRP A 252 -13.40 -7.06 6.88
CA TRP A 252 -12.28 -8.01 6.72
C TRP A 252 -12.30 -9.12 7.77
N TRP A 253 -12.93 -8.88 8.93
CA TRP A 253 -13.08 -9.86 10.02
C TRP A 253 -14.36 -10.68 9.95
N ASP A 254 -15.24 -10.44 8.98
CA ASP A 254 -16.42 -11.30 8.75
C ASP A 254 -15.99 -12.70 8.27
N ASP A 255 -16.95 -13.63 8.21
CA ASP A 255 -16.70 -14.97 7.68
C ASP A 255 -16.68 -14.95 6.14
N LEU A 256 -15.47 -14.72 5.59
CA LEU A 256 -15.21 -14.63 4.16
C LEU A 256 -14.67 -15.94 3.56
N ALA A 257 -14.52 -16.99 4.37
CA ALA A 257 -13.79 -18.21 4.00
C ALA A 257 -14.61 -19.17 3.15
#